data_AF-A0A948D803-F1
#
_entry.id   AF-A0A948D803-F1
#
_cell.length_a   1.000
_cell.length_b   1.000
_cell.length_c   1.000
_cell.angle_alpha   90.00
_cell.angle_beta   90.00
_cell.angle_gamma   90.00
#
_symmetry.space_group_name_H-M   'P 1'
#
loop_
_entity.id
_entity.type
_entity.pdbx_description
1 polymer ?
#
loop_
_entity_poly.entity_id
_entity_poly.type
_entity_poly.pdbx_seq_one_letter_code
_entity_poly.pdbx_strand_id
1 'polypeptide(L)'
;MIKKQKIKVEGIEIVTFTKNNSDFISLTDIARHKNSAFPADVIKNWMRTRGTIDFLGLWEKLHNPTFKLVEFDQFKNEAGANSFVLPPQKWIEKTHAIGLISKSGRYGGTYAHKDIACEFKN
;
A
#
# COMPACT_ATOMS: atom_id res chain seq x y z
N MET A 1 -11.43 -18.10 7.26
CA MET A 1 -10.83 -17.02 8.07
C MET A 1 -9.40 -16.79 7.58
N ILE A 2 -8.96 -15.53 7.41
CA ILE A 2 -7.58 -15.22 7.01
C ILE A 2 -6.65 -15.51 8.20
N LYS A 3 -5.72 -16.45 8.06
CA LYS A 3 -4.73 -16.78 9.10
C LYS A 3 -3.61 -15.74 9.06
N LYS A 4 -3.56 -14.88 10.08
CA LYS A 4 -2.47 -13.92 10.27
C LYS A 4 -1.25 -14.62 10.85
N GLN A 5 -0.08 -14.22 10.39
CA GLN A 5 1.22 -14.66 10.88
C GLN A 5 2.04 -13.43 11.26
N LYS A 6 3.06 -13.63 12.09
CA LYS A 6 4.04 -12.60 12.42
C LYS A 6 5.41 -13.12 12.03
N ILE A 7 6.18 -12.29 11.34
CA ILE A 7 7.58 -12.54 11.05
C ILE A 7 8.43 -11.49 11.74
N LYS A 8 9.64 -11.86 12.17
CA LYS A 8 10.60 -10.93 12.77
C LYS A 8 11.64 -10.57 11.73
N VAL A 9 11.71 -9.29 11.36
CA VAL A 9 12.68 -8.76 10.38
C VAL A 9 13.41 -7.62 11.05
N GLU A 10 14.75 -7.69 11.15
CA GLU A 10 15.58 -6.63 11.77
C GLU A 10 15.11 -6.22 13.18
N GLY A 11 14.56 -7.17 13.95
CA GLY A 11 14.03 -6.91 15.28
C GLY A 11 12.57 -6.43 15.34
N ILE A 12 11.93 -6.18 14.20
CA ILE A 12 10.55 -5.69 14.08
C ILE A 12 9.61 -6.87 13.84
N GLU A 13 8.50 -6.94 14.58
CA GLU A 13 7.40 -7.85 14.26
C GLU A 13 6.53 -7.26 13.15
N ILE A 14 6.49 -7.93 12.01
CA ILE A 14 5.67 -7.55 10.86
C ILE A 14 4.54 -8.55 10.71
N VAL A 15 3.30 -8.05 10.69
CA VAL A 15 2.13 -8.89 10.42
C VAL A 15 2.07 -9.22 8.93
N THR A 16 1.89 -10.50 8.62
CA THR A 16 1.63 -11.00 7.28
C THR A 16 0.37 -11.86 7.26
N PHE A 17 -0.25 -12.00 6.09
CA PHE A 17 -1.32 -12.97 5.88
C PHE A 17 -1.47 -13.31 4.40
N THR A 18 -2.02 -14.49 4.12
CA THR A 18 -2.33 -14.90 2.75
C THR A 18 -3.81 -14.64 2.44
N LYS A 19 -4.09 -14.05 1.28
CA LYS A 19 -5.43 -13.85 0.73
C LYS A 19 -5.38 -14.16 -0.76
N ASN A 20 -6.28 -15.01 -1.24
CA ASN A 20 -6.38 -15.39 -2.68
C ASN A 20 -5.04 -15.88 -3.28
N ASN A 21 -4.33 -16.78 -2.58
CA ASN A 21 -2.99 -17.26 -2.96
C ASN A 21 -1.88 -16.20 -3.06
N SER A 22 -2.13 -14.99 -2.55
CA SER A 22 -1.13 -13.92 -2.47
C SER A 22 -0.84 -13.55 -1.03
N ASP A 23 0.44 -13.30 -0.72
CA ASP A 23 0.86 -12.85 0.59
C ASP A 23 0.81 -11.32 0.69
N PHE A 24 0.27 -10.86 1.81
CA PHE A 24 0.16 -9.46 2.17
C PHE A 24 1.00 -9.17 3.40
N ILE A 25 1.69 -8.03 3.37
CA ILE A 25 2.63 -7.59 4.40
C ILE A 25 2.15 -6.24 4.95
N SER A 26 2.21 -6.06 6.26
CA SER A 26 1.83 -4.83 6.95
C SER A 26 2.82 -3.69 6.67
N LEU A 27 2.41 -2.74 5.81
CA LEU A 27 3.18 -1.51 5.59
C LEU A 27 3.19 -0.63 6.84
N THR A 28 2.14 -0.69 7.66
CA THR A 28 2.07 0.07 8.91
C THR A 28 3.11 -0.39 9.93
N ASP A 29 3.37 -1.70 10.03
CA ASP A 29 4.40 -2.21 10.94
C ASP A 29 5.81 -1.84 10.44
N ILE A 30 6.04 -1.91 9.12
CA ILE A 30 7.28 -1.42 8.50
C ILE A 30 7.47 0.09 8.74
N ALA A 31 6.42 0.88 8.50
CA ALA A 31 6.43 2.33 8.68
C ALA A 31 6.69 2.76 10.12
N ARG A 32 6.20 1.99 11.10
CA ARG A 32 6.40 2.27 12.54
C ARG A 32 7.88 2.24 12.92
N HIS A 33 8.71 1.53 12.18
CA HIS A 33 10.15 1.56 12.38
C HIS A 33 10.78 2.88 11.88
N LYS A 34 10.34 3.40 10.73
CA LYS A 34 10.80 4.71 10.20
C LYS A 34 10.27 5.88 11.05
N ASN A 35 9.01 5.82 11.47
CA ASN A 35 8.38 6.82 12.35
C ASN A 35 7.31 6.16 13.22
N SER A 36 7.61 5.98 14.50
CA SER A 36 6.72 5.32 15.45
C SER A 36 5.52 6.17 15.85
N ALA A 37 5.65 7.49 15.85
CA ALA A 37 4.59 8.43 16.21
C ALA A 37 3.54 8.56 15.10
N PHE A 38 3.98 8.63 13.84
CA PHE A 38 3.12 8.88 12.69
C PHE A 38 3.38 7.91 11.52
N PRO A 39 3.20 6.59 11.71
CA PRO A 39 3.46 5.60 10.66
C PRO A 39 2.55 5.78 9.43
N ALA A 40 1.34 6.30 9.61
CA ALA A 40 0.44 6.58 8.50
C ALA A 40 0.99 7.65 7.54
N ASP A 41 1.74 8.62 8.06
CA ASP A 41 2.28 9.71 7.25
C ASP A 41 3.45 9.25 6.38
N VAL A 42 4.23 8.27 6.86
CA VAL A 42 5.26 7.60 6.03
C VAL A 42 4.63 6.99 4.78
N ILE A 43 3.48 6.30 4.94
CA ILE A 43 2.77 5.66 3.83
C ILE A 43 2.15 6.69 2.89
N LYS A 44 1.55 7.76 3.43
CA LYS A 44 1.02 8.87 2.61
C LYS A 44 2.11 9.55 1.79
N ASN A 45 3.28 9.79 2.40
CA ASN A 45 4.42 10.41 1.72
C ASN A 45 4.96 9.50 0.62
N TRP A 46 5.04 8.19 0.85
CA TRP A 46 5.40 7.24 -0.19
C TRP A 46 4.43 7.28 -1.37
N MET A 47 3.12 7.32 -1.11
CA MET A 47 2.09 7.43 -2.16
C MET A 47 2.03 8.79 -2.87
N ARG A 48 2.74 9.81 -2.38
CA ARG A 48 2.80 11.13 -3.03
C ARG A 48 3.67 11.16 -4.27
N THR A 49 4.65 10.26 -4.34
CA THR A 49 5.64 10.28 -5.42
C THR A 49 5.07 9.70 -6.70
N ARG A 50 5.43 10.30 -7.84
CA ARG A 50 5.03 9.80 -9.16
C ARG A 50 5.56 8.39 -9.41
N GLY A 51 6.78 8.09 -8.97
CA GLY A 51 7.37 6.75 -9.08
C GLY A 51 6.51 5.68 -8.39
N THR A 52 6.06 5.94 -7.17
CA THR A 52 5.14 5.02 -6.46
C THR A 52 3.83 4.84 -7.20
N ILE A 53 3.20 5.92 -7.68
CA ILE A 53 1.91 5.83 -8.39
C ILE A 53 2.06 5.08 -9.71
N ASP A 54 3.13 5.32 -10.46
CA ASP A 54 3.43 4.59 -11.69
C ASP A 54 3.66 3.09 -11.42
N PHE A 55 4.44 2.76 -10.38
CA PHE A 55 4.69 1.38 -9.98
C PHE A 55 3.41 0.66 -9.56
N LEU A 56 2.61 1.27 -8.68
CA LEU A 56 1.32 0.72 -8.26
C LEU A 56 0.40 0.51 -9.46
N GLY A 57 0.29 1.51 -10.33
CA GLY A 57 -0.54 1.42 -11.54
C GLY A 57 -0.10 0.31 -12.50
N LEU A 58 1.22 0.12 -12.68
CA LEU A 58 1.74 -0.98 -13.51
C LEU A 58 1.43 -2.34 -12.89
N TRP A 59 1.65 -2.49 -11.58
CA TRP A 59 1.35 -3.73 -10.88
C TRP A 59 -0.13 -4.09 -11.00
N GLU A 60 -1.03 -3.12 -10.80
CA GLU A 60 -2.47 -3.32 -10.95
C GLU A 60 -2.86 -3.65 -12.39
N LYS A 61 -2.31 -2.97 -13.40
CA LYS A 61 -2.55 -3.29 -14.82
C LYS A 61 -2.24 -4.75 -15.17
N LEU A 62 -1.20 -5.33 -14.55
CA LEU A 62 -0.77 -6.70 -14.82
C LEU A 62 -1.59 -7.75 -14.07
N HIS A 63 -2.10 -7.43 -12.88
CA HIS A 63 -2.70 -8.42 -11.96
C HIS A 63 -4.19 -8.22 -11.68
N ASN A 64 -4.78 -7.10 -12.09
CA ASN A 64 -6.15 -6.71 -11.75
C ASN A 64 -6.98 -6.36 -13.00
N PRO A 65 -7.77 -7.33 -13.51
CA PRO A 65 -8.64 -7.12 -14.67
C PRO A 65 -9.72 -6.05 -14.45
N THR A 66 -10.02 -5.68 -13.21
CA THR A 66 -11.07 -4.71 -12.85
C THR A 66 -10.52 -3.31 -12.53
N PHE A 67 -9.22 -3.09 -12.76
CA PHE A 67 -8.54 -1.84 -12.47
C PHE A 67 -9.07 -0.69 -13.34
N LYS A 68 -9.42 0.44 -12.71
CA LYS A 68 -9.96 1.61 -13.40
C LYS A 68 -8.84 2.51 -13.92
N LEU A 69 -8.47 2.26 -15.17
CA LEU A 69 -7.39 2.98 -15.88
C LEU A 69 -7.59 4.50 -15.92
N VAL A 70 -8.82 4.96 -16.15
CA VAL A 70 -9.12 6.40 -16.26
C VAL A 70 -8.88 7.12 -14.93
N GLU A 71 -9.34 6.54 -13.82
CA GLU A 71 -9.13 7.09 -12.48
C GLU A 71 -7.64 7.07 -12.09
N PHE A 72 -6.93 6.00 -12.49
CA PHE A 72 -5.49 5.92 -12.34
C PHE A 72 -4.76 7.03 -13.10
N ASP A 73 -5.10 7.28 -14.36
CA ASP A 73 -4.43 8.29 -15.18
C ASP A 73 -4.59 9.69 -14.57
N GLN A 74 -5.74 9.99 -13.94
CA GLN A 74 -5.91 11.22 -13.18
C GLN A 74 -4.91 11.32 -12.01
N PHE A 75 -4.81 10.28 -11.17
CA PHE A 75 -3.83 10.28 -10.08
C PHE A 75 -2.40 10.36 -10.57
N LYS A 76 -2.06 9.68 -11.66
CA LYS A 76 -0.73 9.72 -12.27
C LYS A 76 -0.36 11.13 -12.73
N ASN A 77 -1.31 11.87 -13.30
CA ASN A 77 -1.08 13.24 -13.78
C ASN A 77 -0.91 14.24 -12.63
N GLU A 78 -1.59 14.02 -11.51
CA GLU A 78 -1.49 14.88 -10.31
C GLU A 78 -0.27 14.51 -9.43
N ALA A 79 0.23 13.27 -9.52
CA ALA A 79 1.29 12.76 -8.68
C ALA A 79 2.61 13.55 -8.81
N GLY A 80 3.26 13.80 -7.68
CA GLY A 80 4.47 14.63 -7.58
C GLY A 80 4.22 16.13 -7.46
N ALA A 81 2.98 16.61 -7.64
CA ALA A 81 2.66 18.01 -7.34
C ALA A 81 2.76 18.31 -5.83
N ASN A 82 3.10 19.55 -5.48
CA ASN A 82 3.20 19.96 -4.08
C ASN A 82 1.86 19.86 -3.33
N SER A 83 0.74 20.00 -4.02
CA SER A 83 -0.61 19.87 -3.46
C SER A 83 -1.14 18.42 -3.44
N PHE A 84 -0.42 17.47 -4.05
CA PHE A 84 -0.94 16.11 -4.22
C PHE A 84 -0.95 15.35 -2.90
N VAL A 85 -2.13 14.84 -2.53
CA VAL A 85 -2.33 13.98 -1.38
C VAL A 85 -3.25 12.84 -1.77
N LEU A 86 -2.74 11.61 -1.70
CA LEU A 86 -3.49 10.40 -2.02
C LEU A 86 -3.35 9.36 -0.90
N PRO A 87 -4.36 9.25 -0.01
CA PRO A 87 -4.41 8.19 0.98
C PRO A 87 -4.58 6.81 0.33
N PRO A 88 -4.02 5.73 0.90
CA PRO A 88 -4.17 4.36 0.38
C PRO A 88 -5.63 3.94 0.16
N GLN A 89 -6.50 4.30 1.09
CA GLN A 89 -7.93 3.98 0.99
C GLN A 89 -8.59 4.65 -0.22
N LYS A 90 -8.27 5.93 -0.50
CA LYS A 90 -8.81 6.65 -1.66
C LYS A 90 -8.31 6.03 -2.97
N TRP A 91 -7.05 5.63 -3.05
CA TRP A 91 -6.51 4.90 -4.20
C TRP A 91 -7.28 3.60 -4.45
N ILE A 92 -7.48 2.78 -3.42
CA ILE A 92 -8.20 1.50 -3.51
C ILE A 92 -9.64 1.71 -4.00
N GLU A 93 -10.37 2.63 -3.36
CA GLU A 93 -11.78 2.87 -3.68
C GLU A 93 -11.98 3.43 -5.09
N LYS A 94 -11.12 4.36 -5.52
CA LYS A 94 -11.25 5.02 -6.83
C LYS A 94 -10.77 4.14 -7.98
N THR A 95 -9.69 3.38 -7.78
CA THR A 95 -9.08 2.60 -8.87
C THR A 95 -9.48 1.12 -8.88
N HIS A 96 -10.20 0.63 -7.86
CA HIS A 96 -10.43 -0.79 -7.60
C HIS A 96 -9.13 -1.59 -7.39
N ALA A 97 -8.08 -0.95 -6.87
CA ALA A 97 -6.80 -1.61 -6.62
C ALA A 97 -6.96 -2.82 -5.67
N ILE A 98 -6.26 -3.91 -5.99
CA ILE A 98 -6.24 -5.15 -5.18
C ILE A 98 -4.91 -5.38 -4.49
N GLY A 99 -3.85 -4.69 -4.92
CA GLY A 99 -2.50 -4.78 -4.40
C GLY A 99 -2.31 -4.11 -3.05
N LEU A 100 -3.21 -3.19 -2.68
CA LEU A 100 -3.25 -2.55 -1.36
C LEU A 100 -4.55 -2.89 -0.62
N ILE A 101 -4.46 -3.03 0.70
CA ILE A 101 -5.59 -3.20 1.61
C ILE A 101 -5.44 -2.19 2.73
N SER A 102 -6.38 -1.27 2.86
CA SER A 102 -6.44 -0.32 3.98
C SER A 102 -7.64 -0.66 4.87
N LYS A 103 -7.40 -0.80 6.18
CA LYS A 103 -8.45 -1.03 7.18
C LYS A 103 -8.32 -0.02 8.31
N SER A 104 -9.45 0.53 8.74
CA SER A 104 -9.53 1.40 9.92
C SER A 104 -9.76 0.60 11.21
N GLY A 105 -9.50 1.21 12.37
CA GLY A 105 -9.82 0.66 13.70
C GLY A 105 -8.65 -0.05 14.42
N ARG A 106 -8.97 -0.66 15.58
CA ARG A 106 -7.99 -1.23 16.55
C ARG A 106 -7.07 -2.31 15.98
N TYR A 107 -7.49 -2.99 14.91
CA TYR A 107 -6.71 -3.98 14.17
C TYR A 107 -6.55 -3.62 12.68
N GLY A 108 -6.66 -2.31 12.40
CA GLY A 108 -6.50 -1.73 11.09
C GLY A 108 -5.05 -1.71 10.62
N GLY A 109 -4.76 -0.82 9.69
CA GLY A 109 -3.46 -0.69 9.04
C GLY A 109 -3.57 -0.79 7.53
N THR A 110 -2.47 -0.44 6.87
CA THR A 110 -2.28 -0.63 5.43
C THR A 110 -1.39 -1.85 5.20
N TYR A 111 -1.85 -2.73 4.32
CA TYR A 111 -1.17 -3.94 3.91
C TYR A 111 -1.00 -3.90 2.40
N ALA A 112 0.09 -4.46 1.91
CA ALA A 112 0.37 -4.53 0.48
C ALA A 112 0.72 -5.95 0.06
N HIS A 113 0.42 -6.29 -1.19
CA HIS A 113 0.96 -7.47 -1.84
C HIS A 113 2.48 -7.53 -1.65
N LYS A 114 3.06 -8.73 -1.48
CA LYS A 114 4.49 -8.89 -1.21
C LYS A 114 5.40 -8.09 -2.16
N ASP A 115 5.11 -8.07 -3.46
CA ASP A 115 5.93 -7.34 -4.45
C ASP A 115 5.87 -5.82 -4.21
N ILE A 116 4.69 -5.31 -3.86
CA ILE A 116 4.49 -3.89 -3.53
C ILE A 116 5.13 -3.55 -2.18
N ALA A 117 5.05 -4.45 -1.21
CA ALA A 117 5.67 -4.27 0.09
C ALA A 117 7.20 -4.25 0.00
N CYS A 118 7.80 -5.01 -0.92
CA CYS A 118 9.22 -4.94 -1.22
C CYS A 118 9.62 -3.55 -1.72
N GLU A 119 8.82 -2.94 -2.60
CA GLU A 119 9.09 -1.58 -3.10
C GLU A 119 8.95 -0.51 -2.01
N PHE A 120 8.05 -0.68 -1.04
CA PHE A 120 7.89 0.27 0.07
C PHE A 120 9.12 0.35 1.00
N LYS A 121 9.92 -0.72 1.09
CA LYS A 121 11.11 -0.75 1.95
C LYS A 121 12.25 0.10 1.38
N ASN A 122 12.29 0.30 0.06
CA ASN A 122 13.33 1.05 -0.64
C ASN A 122 13.41 2.53 -0.23
#